data_AF-A0A5J4N727-F1
#
_entry.id   AF-A0A5J4N727-F1
#
_cell.length_a   1.000
_cell.length_b   1.000
_cell.length_c   1.000
_cell.angle_alpha   90.00
_cell.angle_beta   90.00
_cell.angle_gamma   90.00
#
_symmetry.space_group_name_H-M   'P 1'
#
loop_
_entity.id
_entity.type
_entity.pdbx_description
1 polymer ?
#
loop_
_entity_poly.entity_id
_entity_poly.type
_entity_poly.pdbx_seq_one_letter_code
_entity_poly.pdbx_strand_id
1 'polypeptide(L)'
;MIVLRLYLVPTPLGCLKAEEFLTSLSAGYGRVLDLFVALPHLSAVLLPTFIAPTPGPCSKRMKPNEPHPLFSIYERLMDIRSRCGPEVAFKILATVNINLWFENCEDRQTTPPPIALFHALCRCVKQTTAVSDSQTETDKDLHQLCLKHLRILLRLHLSELLSSAWAQLLQDICDIRTLPIWISLAELAETEVKEFGSLTISTEKLIILLNTTSSTFSKISTLSSGINETLYDEFFHAAPADLIEAVLSLLYILLRELGVKLGCCVRAKHMTVAH
;
A
#
# COMPACT_ATOMS: atom_id res chain seq x y z
N MET A 1 -35.58 17.56 15.38
CA MET A 1 -35.62 18.25 14.08
C MET A 1 -34.69 19.46 14.17
N ILE A 2 -33.40 19.29 13.89
CA ILE A 2 -32.41 20.37 14.00
C ILE A 2 -32.20 20.95 12.61
N VAL A 3 -32.68 22.18 12.43
CA VAL A 3 -32.47 22.99 11.23
C VAL A 3 -31.07 23.57 11.32
N LEU A 4 -30.12 23.02 10.57
CA LEU A 4 -28.78 23.58 10.41
C LEU A 4 -28.86 24.77 9.44
N ARG A 5 -28.90 25.99 9.99
CA ARG A 5 -28.62 27.23 9.26
C ARG A 5 -27.11 27.30 8.99
N LEU A 6 -26.71 26.93 7.77
CA LEU A 6 -25.43 27.35 7.21
C LEU A 6 -25.52 28.85 6.89
N TYR A 7 -24.71 29.66 7.59
CA TYR A 7 -24.56 31.09 7.29
C TYR A 7 -23.79 31.25 5.97
N LEU A 8 -24.52 31.29 4.86
CA LEU A 8 -24.06 31.88 3.61
C LEU A 8 -24.27 33.38 3.69
N VAL A 9 -23.19 34.15 3.50
CA VAL A 9 -23.22 35.61 3.33
C VAL A 9 -24.20 35.94 2.20
N PRO A 10 -25.19 36.84 2.41
CA PRO A 10 -26.26 37.05 1.45
C PRO A 10 -25.74 37.93 0.30
N THR A 11 -25.63 37.37 -0.89
CA THR A 11 -25.71 38.15 -2.13
C THR A 11 -27.11 37.96 -2.73
N PRO A 12 -27.75 39.02 -3.26
CA PRO A 12 -29.12 38.95 -3.70
C PRO A 12 -29.19 38.33 -5.11
N LEU A 13 -30.24 37.53 -5.33
CA LEU A 13 -30.67 36.88 -6.57
C LEU A 13 -30.05 35.50 -6.88
N GLY A 14 -30.92 34.51 -6.79
CA GLY A 14 -30.83 33.27 -7.55
C GLY A 14 -30.48 32.05 -6.71
N CYS A 15 -31.40 31.09 -6.62
CA CYS A 15 -31.08 29.71 -6.29
C CYS A 15 -29.94 29.23 -7.20
N LEU A 16 -28.69 29.28 -6.71
CA LEU A 16 -27.61 28.47 -7.25
C LEU A 16 -28.03 27.02 -7.04
N LYS A 17 -28.43 26.36 -8.12
CA LYS A 17 -28.97 24.99 -8.09
C LYS A 17 -27.89 24.07 -7.51
N ALA A 18 -28.29 23.07 -6.71
CA ALA A 18 -27.36 22.03 -6.25
C ALA A 18 -26.54 21.44 -7.41
N GLU A 19 -27.07 21.41 -8.64
CA GLU A 19 -26.36 21.04 -9.87
C GLU A 19 -25.15 21.92 -10.19
N GLU A 20 -25.18 23.24 -9.95
CA GLU A 20 -24.04 24.15 -10.16
C GLU A 20 -22.94 23.93 -9.11
N PHE A 21 -23.34 23.61 -7.86
CA PHE A 21 -22.38 23.20 -6.82
C PHE A 21 -21.76 21.83 -7.14
N LEU A 22 -22.54 20.85 -7.59
CA LEU A 22 -22.08 19.51 -7.96
C LEU A 22 -21.20 19.52 -9.23
N THR A 23 -21.50 20.37 -10.21
CA THR A 23 -20.62 20.59 -11.39
C THR A 23 -19.35 21.39 -11.04
N SER A 24 -19.38 22.22 -9.99
CA SER A 24 -18.14 22.80 -9.42
C SER A 24 -17.32 21.79 -8.60
N LEU A 25 -17.95 20.75 -8.04
CA LEU A 25 -17.32 19.66 -7.29
C LEU A 25 -16.62 18.64 -8.18
N SER A 26 -17.12 18.42 -9.40
CA SER A 26 -16.42 17.60 -10.40
C SER A 26 -15.04 18.17 -10.79
N ALA A 27 -14.73 19.41 -10.39
CA ALA A 27 -13.40 20.00 -10.56
C ALA A 27 -12.35 19.48 -9.56
N GLY A 28 -12.72 18.68 -8.56
CA GLY A 28 -11.75 18.09 -7.64
C GLY A 28 -12.26 16.85 -6.92
N TYR A 29 -11.89 15.67 -7.42
CA TYR A 29 -12.21 14.36 -6.81
C TYR A 29 -11.87 14.30 -5.31
N GLY A 30 -10.81 14.98 -4.87
CA GLY A 30 -10.44 15.10 -3.45
C GLY A 30 -11.55 15.72 -2.58
N ARG A 31 -12.23 16.76 -3.06
CA ARG A 31 -13.34 17.40 -2.34
C ARG A 31 -14.54 16.47 -2.23
N VAL A 32 -14.81 15.67 -3.26
CA VAL A 32 -15.88 14.67 -3.23
C VAL A 32 -15.58 13.60 -2.18
N LEU A 33 -14.31 13.15 -2.06
CA LEU A 33 -13.88 12.24 -1.00
C LEU A 33 -14.06 12.84 0.40
N ASP A 34 -13.71 14.12 0.59
CA ASP A 34 -13.94 14.83 1.86
C ASP A 34 -15.43 14.88 2.22
N LEU A 35 -16.30 15.08 1.22
CA LEU A 35 -17.75 15.08 1.43
C LEU A 35 -18.30 13.70 1.81
N PHE A 36 -17.76 12.61 1.28
CA PHE A 36 -18.13 11.27 1.74
C PHE A 36 -17.83 11.08 3.23
N VAL A 37 -16.65 11.54 3.69
CA VAL A 37 -16.25 11.44 5.09
C VAL A 37 -17.09 12.34 6.00
N ALA A 38 -17.39 13.56 5.54
CA ALA A 38 -18.13 14.55 6.32
C ALA A 38 -19.66 14.30 6.34
N LEU A 39 -20.23 13.83 5.22
CA LEU A 39 -21.68 13.74 4.99
C LEU A 39 -22.07 12.32 4.49
N PRO A 40 -21.92 11.27 5.32
CA PRO A 40 -22.14 9.89 4.88
C PRO A 40 -23.57 9.58 4.41
N HIS A 41 -24.56 10.31 4.94
CA HIS A 41 -25.97 10.21 4.54
C HIS A 41 -26.24 10.66 3.10
N LEU A 42 -25.31 11.42 2.49
CA LEU A 42 -25.39 11.83 1.08
C LEU A 42 -24.60 10.89 0.14
N SER A 43 -24.05 9.79 0.64
CA SER A 43 -23.21 8.88 -0.15
C SER A 43 -23.87 8.40 -1.46
N ALA A 44 -25.17 8.14 -1.46
CA ALA A 44 -25.92 7.76 -2.66
C ALA A 44 -25.98 8.88 -3.73
N VAL A 45 -25.95 10.15 -3.31
CA VAL A 45 -25.96 11.32 -4.21
C VAL A 45 -24.54 11.68 -4.65
N LEU A 46 -23.55 11.49 -3.78
CA LEU A 46 -22.15 11.79 -4.06
C LEU A 46 -21.51 10.78 -5.02
N LEU A 47 -21.88 9.50 -4.92
CA LEU A 47 -21.26 8.42 -5.70
C LEU A 47 -21.31 8.60 -7.21
N PRO A 48 -22.44 8.98 -7.83
CA PRO A 48 -22.47 9.26 -9.27
C PRO A 48 -21.60 10.46 -9.69
N THR A 49 -21.25 11.35 -8.76
CA THR A 49 -20.44 12.54 -9.05
C THR A 49 -18.94 12.31 -8.89
N PHE A 50 -18.55 11.17 -8.31
CA PHE A 50 -17.14 10.83 -8.15
C PHE A 50 -16.53 10.41 -9.48
N ILE A 51 -15.49 11.13 -9.90
CA ILE A 51 -14.68 10.80 -11.07
C ILE A 51 -13.26 10.53 -10.56
N ALA A 52 -12.78 9.29 -10.73
CA ALA A 52 -11.43 8.94 -10.35
C ALA A 52 -10.40 9.76 -11.17
N PRO A 53 -9.27 10.17 -10.54
CA PRO A 53 -8.21 10.84 -11.26
C PRO A 53 -7.61 9.86 -12.28
N THR A 54 -7.36 10.37 -13.48
CA THR A 54 -6.66 9.68 -14.56
C THR A 54 -5.33 10.37 -14.84
N PRO A 55 -4.30 9.63 -15.30
CA PRO A 55 -3.03 10.23 -15.65
C PRO A 55 -3.23 11.14 -16.88
N GLY A 56 -3.01 12.44 -16.71
CA GLY A 56 -3.01 13.40 -17.82
C GLY A 56 -1.70 13.35 -18.62
N PRO A 57 -1.60 14.00 -19.79
CA PRO A 57 -0.37 14.02 -20.59
C PRO A 57 0.86 14.59 -19.85
N CYS A 58 0.65 15.41 -18.82
CA CYS A 58 1.70 15.96 -17.96
C CYS A 58 2.05 15.11 -16.72
N SER A 59 1.33 14.02 -16.43
CA SER A 59 1.60 13.17 -15.26
C SER A 59 2.90 12.36 -15.38
N LYS A 60 3.52 12.34 -16.56
CA LYS A 60 4.82 11.70 -16.83
C LYS A 60 6.00 12.36 -16.09
N ARG A 61 5.82 13.53 -15.47
CA ARG A 61 6.84 14.20 -14.67
C ARG A 61 6.27 14.63 -13.32
N MET A 62 5.89 13.66 -12.50
CA MET A 62 5.61 13.96 -11.10
C MET A 62 6.86 14.52 -10.41
N LYS A 63 6.72 15.65 -9.73
CA LYS A 63 7.81 16.18 -8.90
C LYS A 63 8.02 15.25 -7.70
N PRO A 64 9.26 15.08 -7.23
CA PRO A 64 9.60 14.15 -6.15
C PRO A 64 8.87 14.41 -4.80
N ASN A 65 8.30 15.61 -4.61
CA ASN A 65 7.61 16.00 -3.37
C ASN A 65 6.09 16.18 -3.53
N GLU A 66 5.53 15.97 -4.72
CA GLU A 66 4.08 16.06 -4.90
C GLU A 66 3.45 14.68 -4.62
N PRO A 67 2.42 14.60 -3.74
CA PRO A 67 1.79 13.34 -3.43
C PRO A 67 1.11 12.76 -4.68
N HIS A 68 1.17 11.44 -4.82
CA HIS A 68 0.53 10.76 -5.94
C HIS A 68 -0.97 11.08 -5.98
N PRO A 69 -1.58 11.38 -7.15
CA PRO A 69 -3.00 11.75 -7.22
C PRO A 69 -3.93 10.72 -6.56
N LEU A 70 -3.59 9.43 -6.70
CA LEU A 70 -4.31 8.34 -6.05
C LEU A 70 -4.19 8.29 -4.51
N PHE A 71 -3.18 8.94 -3.91
CA PHE A 71 -2.93 8.88 -2.46
C PHE A 71 -4.17 9.26 -1.65
N SER A 72 -4.82 10.37 -2.02
CA SER A 72 -6.01 10.90 -1.32
C SER A 72 -7.20 9.93 -1.31
N ILE A 73 -7.30 9.04 -2.32
CA ILE A 73 -8.33 7.99 -2.37
C ILE A 73 -8.07 6.97 -1.27
N TYR A 74 -6.87 6.38 -1.24
CA TYR A 74 -6.52 5.35 -0.26
C TYR A 74 -6.43 5.90 1.16
N GLU A 75 -5.99 7.15 1.31
CA GLU A 75 -5.98 7.85 2.59
C GLU A 75 -7.38 7.88 3.24
N ARG A 76 -8.42 8.18 2.46
CA ARG A 76 -9.79 8.33 2.94
C ARG A 76 -10.63 7.05 2.81
N LEU A 77 -10.16 6.05 2.07
CA LEU A 77 -10.94 4.86 1.72
C LEU A 77 -11.52 4.14 2.93
N MET A 78 -10.74 4.06 4.02
CA MET A 78 -11.13 3.35 5.24
C MET A 78 -12.13 4.17 6.09
N ASP A 79 -12.00 5.50 6.08
CA ASP A 79 -13.00 6.39 6.68
C ASP A 79 -14.33 6.32 5.90
N ILE A 80 -14.26 6.26 4.57
CA ILE A 80 -15.44 6.09 3.73
C ILE A 80 -16.08 4.72 3.97
N ARG A 81 -15.29 3.65 4.02
CA ARG A 81 -15.78 2.29 4.34
C ARG A 81 -16.53 2.28 5.67
N SER A 82 -15.94 2.86 6.72
CA SER A 82 -16.54 2.84 8.06
C SER A 82 -17.78 3.72 8.20
N ARG A 83 -17.84 4.86 7.49
CA ARG A 83 -18.94 5.83 7.61
C ARG A 83 -20.06 5.64 6.58
N CYS A 84 -19.72 5.26 5.35
CA CYS A 84 -20.64 5.11 4.22
C CYS A 84 -20.94 3.65 3.86
N GLY A 85 -20.19 2.70 4.42
CA GLY A 85 -20.31 1.26 4.14
C GLY A 85 -19.30 0.75 3.09
N PRO A 86 -19.01 -0.57 3.11
CA PRO A 86 -18.05 -1.19 2.20
C PRO A 86 -18.46 -1.09 0.73
N GLU A 87 -19.76 -1.06 0.41
CA GLU A 87 -20.26 -0.92 -0.96
C GLU A 87 -19.84 0.40 -1.60
N VAL A 88 -19.88 1.49 -0.83
CA VAL A 88 -19.49 2.82 -1.34
C VAL A 88 -17.99 2.87 -1.56
N ALA A 89 -17.21 2.38 -0.60
CA ALA A 89 -15.74 2.32 -0.72
C ALA A 89 -15.30 1.44 -1.90
N PHE A 90 -15.94 0.28 -2.08
CA PHE A 90 -15.70 -0.61 -3.22
C PHE A 90 -16.02 0.07 -4.54
N LYS A 91 -17.20 0.69 -4.68
CA LYS A 91 -17.59 1.36 -5.93
C LYS A 91 -16.64 2.51 -6.26
N ILE A 92 -16.19 3.30 -5.28
CA ILE A 92 -15.17 4.33 -5.48
C ILE A 92 -13.88 3.69 -6.01
N LEU A 93 -13.36 2.67 -5.32
CA LEU A 93 -12.09 2.05 -5.70
C LEU A 93 -12.17 1.35 -7.07
N ALA A 94 -13.32 0.76 -7.41
CA ALA A 94 -13.57 0.10 -8.69
C ALA A 94 -13.50 1.05 -9.90
N THR A 95 -13.70 2.36 -9.69
CA THR A 95 -13.50 3.36 -10.76
C THR A 95 -12.02 3.69 -11.01
N VAL A 96 -11.13 3.31 -10.10
CA VAL A 96 -9.69 3.55 -10.24
C VAL A 96 -9.08 2.49 -11.15
N ASN A 97 -8.67 2.87 -12.35
CA ASN A 97 -7.84 2.03 -13.19
C ASN A 97 -6.37 2.24 -12.86
N ILE A 98 -5.84 1.43 -11.94
CA ILE A 98 -4.44 1.54 -11.49
C ILE A 98 -3.43 1.23 -12.62
N ASN A 99 -3.80 0.37 -13.57
CA ASN A 99 -2.91 0.00 -14.68
C ASN A 99 -2.58 1.21 -15.56
N LEU A 100 -3.53 2.13 -15.76
CA LEU A 100 -3.26 3.36 -16.52
C LEU A 100 -2.15 4.20 -15.90
N TRP A 101 -2.00 4.17 -14.57
CA TRP A 101 -0.98 4.93 -13.85
C TRP A 101 0.41 4.29 -13.91
N PHE A 102 0.48 2.98 -14.15
CA PHE A 102 1.64 2.17 -13.77
C PHE A 102 2.11 1.19 -14.86
N GLU A 103 1.22 0.58 -15.65
CA GLU A 103 1.60 -0.38 -16.72
C GLU A 103 2.11 0.31 -18.01
N ASN A 104 1.64 1.52 -18.31
CA ASN A 104 2.00 2.26 -19.53
C ASN A 104 3.25 3.17 -19.36
N CYS A 105 3.99 3.01 -18.26
CA CYS A 105 5.20 3.79 -18.01
C CYS A 105 6.41 3.07 -18.63
N GLU A 106 6.74 3.41 -19.88
CA GLU A 106 7.92 2.88 -20.57
C GLU A 106 9.23 3.20 -19.82
N ASP A 107 9.24 4.26 -19.02
CA ASP A 107 10.36 4.64 -18.16
C ASP A 107 10.18 4.15 -16.70
N ARG A 108 10.25 2.83 -16.49
CA ARG A 108 10.24 2.20 -15.15
C ARG A 108 11.29 2.76 -14.18
N GLN A 109 12.31 3.46 -14.70
CA GLN A 109 13.47 3.95 -13.95
C GLN A 109 13.41 5.44 -13.59
N THR A 110 12.50 6.25 -14.16
CA THR A 110 12.55 7.71 -13.99
C THR A 110 11.46 8.29 -13.10
N THR A 111 10.41 7.51 -12.80
CA THR A 111 9.36 7.93 -11.88
C THR A 111 9.78 7.63 -10.44
N PRO A 112 9.79 8.63 -9.53
CA PRO A 112 10.09 8.38 -8.13
C PRO A 112 9.05 7.42 -7.53
N PRO A 113 9.46 6.47 -6.68
CA PRO A 113 8.54 5.51 -6.08
C PRO A 113 7.51 6.27 -5.22
N PRO A 114 6.20 6.01 -5.37
CA PRO A 114 5.18 6.75 -4.61
C PRO A 114 5.05 6.15 -3.20
N ILE A 115 6.05 6.36 -2.34
CA ILE A 115 6.14 5.75 -0.99
C ILE A 115 4.90 6.05 -0.13
N ALA A 116 4.38 7.29 -0.17
CA ALA A 116 3.17 7.64 0.57
C ALA A 116 1.94 6.85 0.10
N LEU A 117 1.81 6.63 -1.22
CA LEU A 117 0.75 5.81 -1.80
C LEU A 117 0.89 4.34 -1.37
N PHE A 118 2.11 3.83 -1.39
CA PHE A 118 2.42 2.48 -0.93
C PHE A 118 1.96 2.27 0.53
N HIS A 119 2.33 3.16 1.44
CA HIS A 119 1.92 3.06 2.85
C HIS A 119 0.40 3.18 3.03
N ALA A 120 -0.27 4.05 2.28
CA ALA A 120 -1.73 4.15 2.29
C ALA A 120 -2.39 2.84 1.83
N LEU A 121 -1.88 2.22 0.75
CA LEU A 121 -2.34 0.93 0.25
C LEU A 121 -2.10 -0.20 1.27
N CYS A 122 -0.92 -0.28 1.89
CA CYS A 122 -0.65 -1.25 2.94
C CYS A 122 -1.64 -1.10 4.11
N ARG A 123 -1.96 0.14 4.51
CA ARG A 123 -2.99 0.40 5.53
C ARG A 123 -4.36 -0.12 5.09
N CYS A 124 -4.78 0.15 3.85
CA CYS A 124 -6.05 -0.34 3.31
C CYS A 124 -6.11 -1.88 3.29
N VAL A 125 -5.04 -2.55 2.86
CA VAL A 125 -4.97 -4.02 2.88
C VAL A 125 -5.10 -4.53 4.32
N LYS A 126 -4.28 -4.02 5.25
CA LYS A 126 -4.36 -4.42 6.67
C LYS A 126 -5.76 -4.25 7.27
N GLN A 127 -6.41 -3.13 6.98
CA GLN A 127 -7.72 -2.81 7.57
C GLN A 127 -8.90 -3.54 6.90
N THR A 128 -8.70 -4.09 5.70
CA THR A 128 -9.69 -4.92 5.00
C THR A 128 -9.44 -6.41 5.19
N THR A 129 -8.27 -6.83 5.66
CA THR A 129 -7.99 -8.24 6.02
C THR A 129 -8.95 -8.72 7.10
N ALA A 130 -9.58 -9.88 6.86
CA ALA A 130 -10.46 -10.53 7.82
C ALA A 130 -9.71 -10.92 9.09
N VAL A 131 -10.32 -10.64 10.24
CA VAL A 131 -9.89 -11.18 11.55
C VAL A 131 -11.00 -12.03 12.18
N SER A 132 -12.21 -11.98 11.62
CA SER A 132 -13.39 -12.73 12.06
C SER A 132 -14.30 -13.09 10.87
N ASP A 133 -15.13 -14.11 11.05
CA ASP A 133 -16.06 -14.64 10.04
C ASP A 133 -17.21 -13.67 9.64
N SER A 134 -17.24 -12.48 10.24
CA SER A 134 -18.32 -11.50 10.07
C SER A 134 -18.13 -10.57 8.85
N GLN A 135 -17.22 -10.86 7.93
CA GLN A 135 -16.98 -10.00 6.77
C GLN A 135 -18.06 -10.17 5.70
N THR A 136 -18.52 -9.04 5.17
CA THR A 136 -19.43 -9.03 4.01
C THR A 136 -18.69 -9.47 2.74
N GLU A 137 -19.43 -9.95 1.74
CA GLU A 137 -18.80 -10.28 0.44
C GLU A 137 -18.17 -9.04 -0.19
N THR A 138 -18.82 -7.88 -0.05
CA THR A 138 -18.29 -6.58 -0.48
C THR A 138 -16.96 -6.22 0.19
N ASP A 139 -16.78 -6.56 1.47
CA ASP A 139 -15.50 -6.36 2.16
C ASP A 139 -14.39 -7.22 1.56
N LYS A 140 -14.71 -8.46 1.16
CA LYS A 140 -13.75 -9.34 0.48
C LYS A 140 -13.39 -8.79 -0.89
N ASP A 141 -14.36 -8.34 -1.67
CA ASP A 141 -14.12 -7.71 -2.98
C ASP A 141 -13.26 -6.45 -2.85
N LEU A 142 -13.54 -5.62 -1.84
CA LEU A 142 -12.73 -4.44 -1.53
C LEU A 142 -11.30 -4.82 -1.13
N HIS A 143 -11.13 -5.85 -0.31
CA HIS A 143 -9.82 -6.38 0.07
C HIS A 143 -9.04 -6.85 -1.15
N GLN A 144 -9.65 -7.67 -2.01
CA GLN A 144 -9.03 -8.18 -3.22
C GLN A 144 -8.61 -7.04 -4.16
N LEU A 145 -9.43 -6.00 -4.28
CA LEU A 145 -9.08 -4.85 -5.10
C LEU A 145 -7.92 -4.03 -4.52
N CYS A 146 -7.89 -3.80 -3.20
CA CYS A 146 -6.76 -3.18 -2.52
C CYS A 146 -5.47 -3.99 -2.70
N LEU A 147 -5.55 -5.31 -2.56
CA LEU A 147 -4.42 -6.21 -2.70
C LEU A 147 -3.90 -6.24 -4.14
N LYS A 148 -4.80 -6.29 -5.13
CA LYS A 148 -4.46 -6.18 -6.55
C LYS A 148 -3.70 -4.89 -6.83
N HIS A 149 -4.19 -3.77 -6.32
CA HIS A 149 -3.57 -2.46 -6.51
C HIS A 149 -2.17 -2.39 -5.86
N LEU A 150 -2.02 -2.93 -4.65
CA LEU A 150 -0.72 -3.04 -3.97
C LEU A 150 0.27 -3.90 -4.77
N ARG A 151 -0.16 -5.05 -5.30
CA ARG A 151 0.70 -5.95 -6.09
C ARG A 151 1.21 -5.31 -7.38
N ILE A 152 0.37 -4.53 -8.06
CA ILE A 152 0.76 -3.79 -9.28
C ILE A 152 1.83 -2.76 -8.94
N LEU A 153 1.65 -2.01 -7.85
CA LEU A 153 2.62 -1.02 -7.40
C LEU A 153 3.96 -1.67 -6.99
N LEU A 154 3.89 -2.76 -6.22
CA LEU A 154 5.07 -3.51 -5.78
C LEU A 154 5.82 -4.14 -6.97
N ARG A 155 5.13 -4.69 -7.97
CA ARG A 155 5.77 -5.30 -9.15
C ARG A 155 6.65 -4.29 -9.91
N LEU A 156 6.30 -3.01 -9.90
CA LEU A 156 7.01 -1.99 -10.66
C LEU A 156 8.15 -1.33 -9.89
N HIS A 157 8.04 -1.26 -8.57
CA HIS A 157 9.00 -0.57 -7.71
C HIS A 157 9.48 -1.46 -6.57
N LEU A 158 9.64 -2.77 -6.79
CA LEU A 158 9.98 -3.71 -5.71
C LEU A 158 11.29 -3.32 -5.04
N SER A 159 12.34 -3.04 -5.82
CA SER A 159 13.67 -2.68 -5.32
C SER A 159 13.67 -1.39 -4.49
N GLU A 160 12.81 -0.43 -4.85
CA GLU A 160 12.71 0.87 -4.21
C GLU A 160 11.81 0.84 -2.97
N LEU A 161 10.69 0.11 -3.05
CA LEU A 161 9.69 0.05 -1.98
C LEU A 161 10.03 -0.98 -0.91
N LEU A 162 10.85 -1.99 -1.21
CA LEU A 162 11.11 -3.09 -0.28
C LEU A 162 11.64 -2.60 1.07
N SER A 163 12.58 -1.64 1.11
CA SER A 163 13.08 -1.10 2.39
C SER A 163 11.99 -0.42 3.22
N SER A 164 11.09 0.32 2.57
CA SER A 164 9.97 0.98 3.26
C SER A 164 8.92 -0.02 3.72
N ALA A 165 8.62 -1.03 2.89
CA ALA A 165 7.76 -2.15 3.23
C ALA A 165 8.29 -2.92 4.43
N TRP A 166 9.58 -3.23 4.41
CA TRP A 166 10.27 -4.00 5.44
C TRP A 166 10.21 -3.34 6.80
N ALA A 167 10.54 -2.05 6.86
CA ALA A 167 10.49 -1.28 8.09
C ALA A 167 9.09 -1.25 8.70
N GLN A 168 8.05 -1.08 7.86
CA GLN A 168 6.66 -1.09 8.33
C GLN A 168 6.21 -2.48 8.79
N LEU A 169 6.49 -3.53 8.02
CA LEU A 169 6.02 -4.88 8.32
C LEU A 169 6.70 -5.47 9.55
N LEU A 170 7.98 -5.16 9.77
CA LEU A 170 8.70 -5.60 10.97
C LEU A 170 8.19 -4.95 12.26
N GLN A 171 7.61 -3.74 12.20
CA GLN A 171 6.98 -3.11 13.38
C GLN A 171 5.72 -3.85 13.80
N ASP A 172 5.01 -4.44 12.84
CA ASP A 172 3.74 -5.14 13.03
C ASP A 172 3.90 -6.65 12.76
N ILE A 173 5.06 -7.23 13.05
CA ILE A 173 5.42 -8.59 12.58
C ILE A 173 4.52 -9.70 13.15
N CYS A 174 3.92 -9.47 14.33
CA CYS A 174 2.97 -10.40 14.95
C CYS A 174 1.50 -10.14 14.51
N ASP A 175 1.24 -9.09 13.73
CA ASP A 175 -0.11 -8.75 13.28
C ASP A 175 -0.48 -9.57 12.03
N ILE A 176 -1.41 -10.52 12.19
CA ILE A 176 -1.92 -11.38 11.11
C ILE A 176 -2.45 -10.59 9.91
N ARG A 177 -2.87 -9.34 10.09
CA ARG A 177 -3.34 -8.48 9.00
C ARG A 177 -2.24 -8.11 8.01
N THR A 178 -0.98 -8.31 8.38
CA THR A 178 0.18 -8.12 7.50
C THR A 178 0.44 -9.31 6.56
N LEU A 179 -0.13 -10.49 6.84
CA LEU A 179 0.09 -11.72 6.08
C LEU A 179 -0.09 -11.54 4.56
N PRO A 180 -1.16 -10.91 4.04
CA PRO A 180 -1.34 -10.77 2.59
C PRO A 180 -0.23 -9.96 1.92
N ILE A 181 0.41 -9.04 2.66
CA ILE A 181 1.51 -8.21 2.17
C ILE A 181 2.80 -9.06 2.12
N TRP A 182 3.07 -9.86 3.16
CA TRP A 182 4.21 -10.78 3.18
C TRP A 182 4.14 -11.79 2.03
N ILE A 183 2.98 -12.41 1.82
CA ILE A 183 2.74 -13.34 0.70
C ILE A 183 2.99 -12.62 -0.63
N SER A 184 2.43 -11.41 -0.82
CA SER A 184 2.61 -10.65 -2.06
C SER A 184 4.08 -10.34 -2.36
N LEU A 185 4.86 -9.99 -1.34
CA LEU A 185 6.29 -9.73 -1.50
C LEU A 185 7.07 -11.00 -1.84
N ALA A 186 6.77 -12.13 -1.17
CA ALA A 186 7.38 -13.42 -1.46
C ALA A 186 7.13 -13.87 -2.90
N GLU A 187 5.87 -13.85 -3.34
CA GLU A 187 5.48 -14.24 -4.70
C GLU A 187 6.09 -13.34 -5.77
N LEU A 188 6.14 -12.02 -5.53
CA LEU A 188 6.76 -11.07 -6.47
C LEU A 188 8.27 -11.27 -6.55
N ALA A 189 8.96 -11.45 -5.42
CA ALA A 189 10.39 -11.73 -5.40
C ALA A 189 10.71 -13.06 -6.12
N GLU A 190 9.92 -14.10 -5.87
CA GLU A 190 10.09 -15.38 -6.55
C GLU A 190 9.84 -15.27 -8.06
N THR A 191 8.80 -14.53 -8.45
CA THR A 191 8.50 -14.26 -9.87
C THR A 191 9.64 -13.51 -10.54
N GLU A 192 10.22 -12.50 -9.89
CA GLU A 192 11.33 -11.73 -10.42
C GLU A 192 12.59 -12.61 -10.60
N VAL A 193 12.90 -13.47 -9.63
CA VAL A 193 13.98 -14.47 -9.77
C VAL A 193 13.71 -15.43 -10.93
N LYS A 194 12.46 -15.89 -11.12
CA LYS A 194 12.09 -16.78 -12.22
C LYS A 194 12.15 -16.11 -13.59
N GLU A 195 11.68 -14.86 -13.70
CA GLU A 195 11.63 -14.09 -14.95
C GLU A 195 13.01 -13.56 -15.37
N PHE A 196 13.81 -13.06 -14.42
CA PHE A 196 15.08 -12.36 -14.71
C PHE A 196 16.33 -13.10 -14.25
N GLY A 197 16.20 -14.22 -13.53
CA GLY A 197 17.30 -15.03 -13.01
C GLY A 197 17.95 -14.50 -11.73
N SER A 198 17.60 -13.29 -11.29
CA SER A 198 18.14 -12.59 -10.11
C SER A 198 17.18 -11.47 -9.70
N LEU A 199 17.16 -11.09 -8.42
CA LEU A 199 16.43 -9.90 -7.97
C LEU A 199 17.16 -8.63 -8.44
N THR A 200 16.43 -7.59 -8.82
CA THR A 200 16.98 -6.27 -9.15
C THR A 200 17.56 -5.53 -7.94
N ILE A 201 17.25 -5.97 -6.72
CA ILE A 201 17.71 -5.37 -5.46
C ILE A 201 19.23 -5.50 -5.31
N SER A 202 19.95 -4.43 -4.98
CA SER A 202 21.41 -4.48 -4.81
C SER A 202 21.84 -5.30 -3.58
N THR A 203 23.08 -5.82 -3.61
CA THR A 203 23.68 -6.55 -2.49
C THR A 203 23.68 -5.73 -1.19
N GLU A 204 23.97 -4.44 -1.28
CA GLU A 204 23.95 -3.52 -0.13
C GLU A 204 22.55 -3.42 0.50
N LYS A 205 21.51 -3.26 -0.34
CA LYS A 205 20.12 -3.23 0.13
C LYS A 205 19.73 -4.55 0.81
N LEU A 206 20.11 -5.69 0.23
CA LEU A 206 19.85 -7.01 0.84
C LEU A 206 20.48 -7.14 2.23
N ILE A 207 21.75 -6.72 2.38
CA ILE A 207 22.45 -6.73 3.67
C ILE A 207 21.73 -5.83 4.68
N ILE A 208 21.34 -4.62 4.28
CA ILE A 208 20.62 -3.68 5.15
C ILE A 208 19.30 -4.28 5.63
N LEU A 209 18.52 -4.90 4.74
CA LEU A 209 17.25 -5.54 5.08
C LEU A 209 17.45 -6.66 6.11
N LEU A 210 18.41 -7.56 5.86
CA LEU A 210 18.68 -8.69 6.75
C LEU A 210 19.22 -8.26 8.12
N ASN A 211 20.11 -7.25 8.15
CA ASN A 211 20.58 -6.66 9.40
C ASN A 211 19.45 -5.98 10.18
N THR A 212 18.54 -5.30 9.48
CA THR A 212 17.36 -4.67 10.10
C THR A 212 16.44 -5.73 10.71
N THR A 213 16.24 -6.87 10.03
CA THR A 213 15.51 -8.02 10.57
C THR A 213 16.16 -8.56 11.82
N SER A 214 17.46 -8.87 11.76
CA SER A 214 18.21 -9.42 12.89
C SER A 214 18.18 -8.48 14.09
N SER A 215 18.40 -7.18 13.86
CA SER A 215 18.32 -6.17 14.91
C SER A 215 16.92 -6.08 15.51
N THR A 216 15.86 -6.14 14.69
CA THR A 216 14.48 -6.07 15.20
C THR A 216 14.15 -7.29 16.04
N PHE A 217 14.47 -8.50 15.57
CA PHE A 217 14.23 -9.72 16.33
C PHE A 217 15.01 -9.79 17.63
N SER A 218 16.17 -9.14 17.73
CA SER A 218 16.96 -9.07 18.96
C SER A 218 16.40 -8.10 20.03
N LYS A 219 15.41 -7.26 19.69
CA LYS A 219 14.80 -6.33 20.63
C LYS A 219 13.98 -7.10 21.67
N ILE A 220 13.97 -6.60 22.89
CA ILE A 220 13.12 -7.11 23.98
C ILE A 220 11.65 -6.83 23.60
N SER A 221 10.80 -7.84 23.74
CA SER A 221 9.35 -7.71 23.54
C SER A 221 8.78 -6.67 24.52
N THR A 222 7.92 -5.80 24.02
CA THR A 222 7.18 -4.83 24.86
C THR A 222 5.94 -5.45 25.52
N LEU A 223 5.61 -6.70 25.18
CA LEU A 223 4.39 -7.40 25.61
C LEU A 223 4.67 -8.49 26.66
N SER A 224 5.92 -8.92 26.83
CA SER A 224 6.28 -9.93 27.82
C SER A 224 6.28 -9.35 29.25
N SER A 225 5.29 -9.73 30.06
CA SER A 225 5.28 -9.41 31.48
C SER A 225 6.22 -10.34 32.25
N GLY A 226 7.50 -9.98 32.33
CA GLY A 226 8.42 -10.53 33.36
C GLY A 226 9.54 -11.47 32.88
N ILE A 227 9.64 -11.75 31.58
CA ILE A 227 10.78 -12.50 30.99
C ILE A 227 11.41 -11.64 29.89
N ASN A 228 12.75 -11.63 29.80
CA ASN A 228 13.52 -11.02 28.71
C ASN A 228 13.30 -11.79 27.38
N GLU A 229 12.05 -12.04 27.01
CA GLU A 229 11.68 -12.60 25.71
C GLU A 229 11.99 -11.57 24.63
N THR A 230 12.66 -12.05 23.60
CA THR A 230 12.95 -11.23 22.43
C THR A 230 11.74 -11.22 21.50
N LEU A 231 11.68 -10.25 20.58
CA LEU A 231 10.66 -10.26 19.51
C LEU A 231 10.75 -11.54 18.66
N TYR A 232 11.92 -12.19 18.60
CA TYR A 232 12.05 -13.51 18.00
C TYR A 232 11.20 -14.55 18.74
N ASP A 233 11.35 -14.62 20.07
CA ASP A 233 10.61 -15.58 20.89
C ASP A 233 9.10 -15.32 20.80
N GLU A 234 8.69 -14.05 20.90
CA GLU A 234 7.29 -13.66 20.74
C GLU A 234 6.75 -14.03 19.36
N PHE A 235 7.51 -13.77 18.29
CA PHE A 235 7.07 -14.09 16.95
C PHE A 235 6.84 -15.59 16.76
N PHE A 236 7.78 -16.44 17.18
CA PHE A 236 7.63 -17.89 17.04
C PHE A 236 6.60 -18.52 18.00
N HIS A 237 6.28 -17.84 19.11
CA HIS A 237 5.28 -18.31 20.07
C HIS A 237 3.87 -17.80 19.82
N ALA A 238 3.71 -16.56 19.36
CA ALA A 238 2.43 -15.86 19.29
C ALA A 238 1.93 -15.62 17.85
N ALA A 239 2.80 -15.61 16.85
CA ALA A 239 2.37 -15.40 15.47
C ALA A 239 1.69 -16.66 14.89
N PRO A 240 0.64 -16.51 14.07
CA PRO A 240 0.04 -17.64 13.35
C PRO A 240 1.05 -18.33 12.43
N ALA A 241 0.92 -19.65 12.26
CA ALA A 241 1.84 -20.46 11.45
C ALA A 241 1.99 -19.94 10.01
N ASP A 242 0.87 -19.54 9.38
CA ASP A 242 0.87 -18.99 8.02
C ASP A 242 1.71 -17.70 7.91
N LEU A 243 1.71 -16.87 8.95
CA LEU A 243 2.51 -15.65 9.02
C LEU A 243 4.00 -15.96 9.18
N ILE A 244 4.33 -16.94 10.03
CA ILE A 244 5.70 -17.42 10.18
C ILE A 244 6.22 -17.96 8.85
N GLU A 245 5.44 -18.80 8.17
CA GLU A 245 5.79 -19.38 6.87
C GLU A 245 6.01 -18.31 5.80
N ALA A 246 5.12 -17.32 5.69
CA ALA A 246 5.25 -16.24 4.71
C ALA A 246 6.51 -15.38 4.95
N VAL A 247 6.80 -15.04 6.21
CA VAL A 247 8.00 -14.27 6.58
C VAL A 247 9.27 -15.06 6.28
N LEU A 248 9.34 -16.34 6.69
CA LEU A 248 10.48 -17.20 6.45
C LEU A 248 10.71 -17.46 4.96
N SER A 249 9.65 -17.62 4.18
CA SER A 249 9.73 -17.81 2.72
C SER A 249 10.40 -16.62 2.04
N LEU A 250 9.99 -15.40 2.39
CA LEU A 250 10.62 -14.20 1.84
C LEU A 250 12.07 -14.05 2.31
N LEU A 251 12.35 -14.28 3.60
CA LEU A 251 13.73 -14.25 4.12
C LEU A 251 14.64 -15.25 3.41
N TYR A 252 14.15 -16.46 3.15
CA TYR A 252 14.87 -17.49 2.42
C TYR A 252 15.23 -17.02 1.00
N ILE A 253 14.27 -16.43 0.28
CA ILE A 253 14.51 -15.87 -1.07
C ILE A 253 15.61 -14.80 -1.01
N LEU A 254 15.53 -13.86 -0.06
CA LEU A 254 16.51 -12.77 0.08
C LEU A 254 17.90 -13.27 0.47
N LEU A 255 18.00 -14.25 1.37
CA LEU A 255 19.27 -14.86 1.78
C LEU A 255 19.92 -15.65 0.64
N ARG A 256 19.12 -16.43 -0.09
CA ARG A 256 19.58 -17.16 -1.28
C ARG A 256 20.15 -16.18 -2.30
N GLU A 257 19.42 -15.10 -2.58
CA GLU A 257 19.85 -14.09 -3.53
C GLU A 257 21.14 -13.40 -3.09
N LEU A 258 21.26 -13.03 -1.80
CA LEU A 258 22.48 -12.47 -1.26
C LEU A 258 23.67 -13.42 -1.47
N GLY A 259 23.49 -14.71 -1.17
CA GLY A 259 24.52 -15.73 -1.38
C GLY A 259 24.96 -15.84 -2.84
N VAL A 260 24.01 -15.85 -3.79
CA VAL A 260 24.30 -15.86 -5.23
C VAL A 260 25.11 -14.62 -5.64
N LYS A 261 24.67 -13.43 -5.24
CA LYS A 261 25.36 -12.17 -5.60
C LYS A 261 26.75 -12.07 -5.00
N LEU A 262 26.93 -12.47 -3.75
CA LEU A 262 28.25 -12.50 -3.12
C LEU A 262 29.17 -13.51 -3.81
N GLY A 263 28.67 -14.69 -4.16
CA GLY A 263 29.42 -15.69 -4.93
C GLY A 263 29.88 -15.16 -6.29
N CYS A 264 29.01 -14.45 -7.01
CA CYS A 264 29.36 -13.77 -8.26
C CYS A 264 30.44 -12.70 -8.06
N CYS A 265 30.36 -11.90 -6.99
CA CYS A 265 31.36 -10.87 -6.68
C CYS A 265 32.74 -11.48 -6.38
N VAL A 266 32.78 -12.55 -5.59
CA VAL A 266 34.04 -13.26 -5.25
C VAL A 266 34.66 -13.86 -6.52
N ARG A 267 33.85 -14.52 -7.36
CA ARG A 267 34.32 -15.09 -8.64
C ARG A 267 34.87 -14.02 -9.58
N ALA A 268 34.19 -12.89 -9.71
CA ALA A 268 34.64 -11.77 -10.53
C ALA A 268 35.99 -11.22 -10.04
N LYS A 269 36.14 -11.01 -8.72
CA LYS A 269 37.41 -10.54 -8.13
C LYS A 269 38.56 -11.52 -8.31
N HIS A 270 38.32 -12.84 -8.18
CA HIS A 270 39.36 -13.84 -8.43
C HIS A 270 39.77 -13.94 -9.91
N MET A 271 38.86 -13.65 -10.84
CA MET A 271 39.17 -13.60 -12.28
C MET A 271 39.94 -12.33 -12.66
N THR A 272 39.75 -11.20 -11.96
CA THR A 272 40.46 -9.93 -12.24
C THR A 272 41.89 -9.85 -11.69
N VAL A 273 42.28 -10.74 -10.77
CA VAL A 273 43.65 -10.78 -10.20
C VAL A 273 44.62 -11.61 -11.08
N ALA A 274 44.10 -12.23 -12.15
CA ALA A 274 44.89 -12.95 -13.14
C ALA A 274 45.14 -12.10 -14.39
N HIS A 275 45.83 -10.97 -14.26
CA HIS A 275 46.51 -10.27 -15.37
C HIS A 275 47.70 -9.45 -14.85
#